data_AF-A0A7J4VAL5-F1
#
_entry.id   AF-A0A7J4VAL5-F1
#
_cell.length_a   1.000
_cell.length_b   1.000
_cell.length_c   1.000
_cell.angle_alpha   90.00
_cell.angle_beta   90.00
_cell.angle_gamma   90.00
#
_symmetry.space_group_name_H-M   'P 1'
#
loop_
_entity.id
_entity.type
_entity.pdbx_description
1 polymer ?
#
loop_
_entity_poly.entity_id
_entity_poly.type
_entity_poly.pdbx_seq_one_letter_code
_entity_poly.pdbx_strand_id
1 'polypeptide(L)'
;MKCGGMRNANKMINLADGLGLKVMVGCMTETSCAISAAAHLTPKSEWADLDGALLISNDVFRGTTIVDGKIKIADIPGIGIEKI
;
A
#
# COMPACT_ATOMS: atom_id res chain seq x y z
N MET A 1 6.74 -4.36 -4.48
CA MET A 1 7.80 -4.79 -5.44
C MET A 1 8.17 -6.28 -5.37
N LYS A 2 8.49 -6.84 -4.20
CA LYS A 2 9.03 -8.21 -4.07
C LYS A 2 8.17 -9.33 -4.66
N CYS A 3 6.85 -9.27 -4.49
CA CYS A 3 5.93 -10.33 -4.91
C CYS A 3 5.37 -10.15 -6.35
N GLY A 4 5.81 -9.14 -7.09
CA GLY A 4 5.31 -8.91 -8.46
C GLY A 4 3.90 -8.30 -8.54
N GLY A 5 3.47 -7.55 -7.52
CA GLY A 5 2.27 -6.71 -7.58
C GLY A 5 1.06 -7.21 -6.79
N MET A 6 -0.05 -6.46 -6.87
CA MET A 6 -1.23 -6.63 -6.02
C MET A 6 -1.87 -8.01 -6.09
N ARG A 7 -1.94 -8.61 -7.29
CA ARG A 7 -2.58 -9.92 -7.49
C ARG A 7 -1.87 -11.01 -6.69
N ASN A 8 -0.55 -11.04 -6.73
CA ASN A 8 0.25 -12.00 -5.98
C ASN A 8 0.28 -11.67 -4.49
N ALA A 9 0.34 -10.38 -4.13
CA ALA A 9 0.23 -9.95 -2.74
C ALA A 9 -1.09 -10.46 -2.10
N ASN A 10 -2.24 -10.27 -2.75
CA ASN A 10 -3.53 -10.76 -2.23
C ASN A 10 -3.58 -12.30 -2.12
N LYS A 11 -2.95 -13.04 -3.04
CA LYS A 11 -2.80 -14.51 -2.90
C LYS A 11 -1.98 -14.88 -1.66
N MET A 12 -0.87 -14.19 -1.43
CA MET A 12 -0.01 -14.42 -0.26
C MET A 12 -0.75 -14.10 1.05
N ILE A 13 -1.51 -13.01 1.09
CA ILE A 13 -2.32 -12.61 2.25
C ILE A 13 -3.37 -13.69 2.57
N ASN A 14 -4.14 -14.11 1.56
CA ASN A 14 -5.15 -15.16 1.76
C ASN A 14 -4.53 -16.51 2.19
N LEU A 15 -3.34 -16.84 1.69
CA LEU A 15 -2.61 -18.04 2.13
C LEU A 15 -2.15 -17.92 3.58
N ALA A 16 -1.59 -16.77 3.97
CA ALA A 16 -1.15 -16.51 5.33
C ALA A 16 -2.32 -16.60 6.32
N ASP A 17 -3.46 -15.99 5.98
CA ASP A 17 -4.71 -16.07 6.76
C ASP A 17 -5.18 -17.53 6.94
N GLY A 18 -5.21 -18.31 5.85
CA GLY A 18 -5.56 -19.75 5.90
C GLY A 18 -4.61 -20.61 6.73
N LEU A 19 -3.40 -20.11 7.02
CA LEU A 19 -2.40 -20.75 7.88
C LEU A 19 -2.37 -20.17 9.30
N GLY A 20 -3.24 -19.21 9.63
CA GLY A 20 -3.26 -18.53 10.93
C GLY A 20 -2.03 -17.64 11.17
N LEU A 21 -1.37 -17.20 10.10
CA LEU A 21 -0.22 -16.29 10.16
C LEU A 21 -0.67 -14.84 10.09
N LYS A 22 0.06 -13.97 10.78
CA LYS A 22 -0.13 -12.52 10.67
C LYS A 22 0.61 -11.96 9.46
N VAL A 23 0.11 -10.86 8.93
CA VAL A 23 0.60 -10.18 7.73
C VAL A 23 1.00 -8.75 8.07
N MET A 24 2.14 -8.32 7.53
CA MET A 24 2.45 -6.91 7.38
C MET A 24 2.64 -6.55 5.91
N VAL A 25 2.23 -5.35 5.52
CA VAL A 25 2.46 -4.81 4.17
C VAL A 25 3.54 -3.73 4.24
N GLY A 26 4.60 -3.88 3.46
CA GLY A 26 5.71 -2.91 3.40
C GLY A 26 5.93 -2.36 1.98
N CYS A 27 6.71 -1.28 1.88
CA CYS A 27 7.14 -0.67 0.62
C CYS A 27 8.67 -0.55 0.50
N MET A 28 9.15 -0.16 -0.68
CA MET A 28 10.44 0.53 -0.82
C MET A 28 10.20 2.05 -0.79
N THR A 29 11.26 2.86 -0.90
CA THR A 29 11.13 4.28 -1.25
C THR A 29 10.58 4.41 -2.68
N GLU A 30 9.28 4.69 -2.79
CA GLU A 30 8.49 4.60 -4.02
C GLU A 30 7.58 5.83 -4.15
N THR A 31 7.07 6.11 -5.36
CA THR A 31 6.06 7.16 -5.57
C THR A 31 4.70 6.78 -4.97
N SER A 32 3.80 7.76 -4.81
CA SER A 32 2.43 7.52 -4.35
C SER A 32 1.66 6.49 -5.18
N CYS A 33 2.08 6.19 -6.42
CA CYS A 33 1.50 5.12 -7.23
C CYS A 33 1.57 3.76 -6.54
N ALA A 34 2.78 3.32 -6.16
CA ALA A 34 2.94 1.99 -5.57
C ALA A 34 2.47 1.96 -4.10
N ILE A 35 2.68 3.05 -3.35
CA ILE A 35 2.18 3.18 -1.98
C ILE A 35 0.65 3.08 -1.94
N SER A 36 -0.05 3.80 -2.82
CA SER A 36 -1.53 3.75 -2.86
C SER A 36 -2.05 2.38 -3.29
N ALA A 37 -1.39 1.74 -4.27
CA ALA A 37 -1.73 0.36 -4.66
C ALA A 37 -1.58 -0.63 -3.49
N ALA A 38 -0.52 -0.51 -2.68
CA ALA A 38 -0.32 -1.35 -1.51
C ALA A 38 -1.29 -1.02 -0.36
N ALA A 39 -1.68 0.25 -0.22
CA ALA A 39 -2.62 0.71 0.80
C ALA A 39 -3.96 -0.02 0.75
N HIS A 40 -4.45 -0.40 -0.43
CA HIS A 40 -5.68 -1.18 -0.59
C HIS A 40 -5.61 -2.61 0.01
N LEU A 41 -4.42 -3.12 0.31
CA LEU A 41 -4.23 -4.42 0.96
C LEU A 41 -4.25 -4.31 2.48
N THR A 42 -4.10 -3.10 3.03
CA THR A 42 -3.95 -2.86 4.48
C THR A 42 -5.14 -3.29 5.33
N PRO A 43 -6.41 -3.30 4.85
CA PRO A 43 -7.52 -3.84 5.63
C PRO A 43 -7.40 -5.35 5.96
N LYS A 44 -6.51 -6.08 5.27
CA LYS A 44 -6.21 -7.50 5.51
C LYS A 44 -4.82 -7.72 6.13
N SER A 45 -4.24 -6.71 6.74
CA SER A 45 -2.95 -6.80 7.42
C SER A 45 -3.00 -6.19 8.80
N GLU A 46 -2.23 -6.74 9.72
CA GLU A 46 -2.12 -6.24 11.09
C GLU A 46 -1.23 -5.01 11.19
N TRP A 47 -0.25 -4.89 10.29
CA TRP A 47 0.71 -3.78 10.26
C TRP A 47 0.98 -3.29 8.85
N ALA A 48 1.26 -2.00 8.73
CA ALA A 48 1.62 -1.36 7.48
C ALA A 48 2.84 -0.45 7.67
N ASP A 49 3.83 -0.64 6.80
CA ASP A 49 5.00 0.22 6.63
C ASP A 49 4.92 0.82 5.22
N LEU A 50 4.17 1.91 5.10
CA LEU A 50 3.76 2.52 3.83
C LEU A 50 4.05 4.03 3.81
N ASP A 51 5.27 4.41 4.19
CA ASP A 51 5.76 5.78 4.25
C ASP A 51 6.73 6.15 3.11
N GLY A 52 7.00 5.22 2.19
CA GLY A 52 8.03 5.40 1.15
C GLY A 52 7.87 6.66 0.28
N ALA A 53 6.64 7.11 0.02
CA ALA A 53 6.38 8.35 -0.73
C ALA A 53 6.70 9.62 0.08
N LEU A 54 6.71 9.55 1.41
CA LEU A 54 7.13 10.65 2.29
C LEU A 54 8.66 10.83 2.30
N LEU A 55 9.40 9.82 1.85
CA LEU A 55 10.86 9.79 1.85
C LEU A 55 11.49 10.30 0.54
N ILE A 56 10.67 10.69 -0.45
CA ILE A 56 11.12 11.18 -1.75
C ILE A 56 10.70 12.64 -1.96
N SER A 57 11.47 13.38 -2.77
CA SER A 57 11.21 14.80 -3.06
C SER A 57 10.60 15.06 -4.44
N ASN A 58 10.33 14.02 -5.21
CA ASN A 58 9.95 14.07 -6.62
C ASN A 58 8.75 13.15 -6.93
N ASP A 59 7.81 13.06 -6.00
CA ASP A 59 6.58 12.32 -6.25
C ASP A 59 5.78 12.98 -7.40
N VAL A 60 5.21 12.15 -8.27
CA VAL A 60 4.48 12.59 -9.48
C VAL A 60 3.00 12.22 -9.43
N PHE A 61 2.55 11.66 -8.30
CA PHE A 61 1.16 11.32 -8.06
C PHE A 61 0.69 11.85 -6.71
N ARG A 62 -0.59 12.23 -6.64
CA ARG A 62 -1.31 12.38 -5.39
C ARG A 62 -2.13 11.11 -5.16
N GLY A 63 -2.11 10.56 -3.97
CA GLY A 63 -2.87 9.35 -3.66
C GLY A 63 -3.17 9.19 -2.17
N THR A 64 -2.95 7.99 -1.66
CA THR A 64 -3.07 7.67 -0.23
C THR A 64 -2.26 8.65 0.63
N THR A 65 -2.88 9.09 1.73
CA THR A 65 -2.27 10.01 2.70
C THR A 65 -2.19 9.35 4.07
N ILE A 66 -1.38 9.92 4.96
CA ILE A 66 -1.38 9.56 6.38
C ILE A 66 -2.05 10.69 7.16
N VAL A 67 -3.17 10.39 7.82
CA VAL A 67 -3.94 11.33 8.64
C VAL A 67 -4.07 10.76 10.04
N ASP A 68 -3.62 11.51 11.05
CA ASP A 68 -3.61 11.08 12.46
C ASP A 68 -2.95 9.71 12.68
N GLY A 69 -1.82 9.48 11.99
CA GLY A 69 -1.06 8.23 12.05
C GLY A 69 -1.73 7.04 11.35
N LYS A 70 -2.83 7.26 10.61
CA LYS A 70 -3.55 6.22 9.87
C LYS A 70 -3.46 6.43 8.37
N ILE A 71 -3.35 5.33 7.66
CA ILE A 71 -3.43 5.30 6.21
C ILE A 71 -4.86 5.64 5.78
N LYS A 72 -5.01 6.72 5.02
CA LYS A 72 -6.27 7.16 4.41
C LYS A 72 -6.20 6.96 2.91
N ILE A 73 -6.90 5.92 2.45
CA ILE A 73 -7.07 5.61 1.02
C ILE A 73 -7.94 6.70 0.38
N ALA A 74 -7.52 7.22 -0.77
CA ALA A 74 -8.29 8.21 -1.51
C ALA A 74 -9.55 7.57 -2.13
N ASP A 75 -10.67 8.30 -2.13
CA ASP A 75 -11.93 7.87 -2.75
C ASP A 75 -11.90 8.13 -4.27
N ILE A 76 -10.96 7.48 -4.95
CA ILE A 76 -10.72 7.58 -6.39
C ILE A 76 -10.64 6.15 -6.96
N PRO A 77 -11.24 5.86 -8.13
CA PRO A 77 -11.19 4.52 -8.71
C PRO A 77 -9.78 3.98 -8.95
N GLY A 78 -9.68 2.65 -9.08
CA GLY A 78 -8.41 1.97 -9.34
C GLY A 78 -7.55 1.88 -8.08
N ILE A 79 -6.30 2.33 -8.17
CA ILE A 79 -5.35 2.33 -7.04
C ILE A 79 -5.36 3.65 -6.24
N GLY A 80 -6.36 4.51 -6.46
CA GLY A 80 -6.55 5.72 -5.65
C GLY A 80 -5.55 6.84 -5.93
N ILE A 81 -5.15 7.06 -7.19
CA ILE A 81 -4.18 8.11 -7.55
C ILE A 81 -4.68 9.07 -8.64
N GLU A 82 -4.14 10.29 -8.58
CA GLU A 82 -4.22 11.32 -9.61
C GLU A 82 -2.79 11.78 -9.97
N LYS A 83 -2.52 12.03 -11.25
CA LYS A 83 -1.21 12.55 -11.69
C LYS A 83 -1.11 14.05 -11.38
N ILE A 84 0.02 14.47 -10.82
CA ILE A 84 0.33 15.89 -10.55
C ILE A 84 0.79 16.59 -11.83
#